data_AF-A3QHQ6-F1
#
_entry.id   AF-A3QHQ6-F1
#
_cell.length_a   1.000
_cell.length_b   1.000
_cell.length_c   1.000
_cell.angle_alpha   90.00
_cell.angle_beta   90.00
_cell.angle_gamma   90.00
#
_symmetry.space_group_name_H-M   'P 1'
#
loop_
_entity.id
_entity.type
_entity.pdbx_description
1 polymer ?
#
loop_
_entity_poly.entity_id
_entity_poly.type
_entity_poly.pdbx_seq_one_letter_code
_entity_poly.pdbx_strand_id
1 'polypeptide(L)'
;MNKTQLSLLVIGLLLLGFYLRQTFFTPAYDSRELNIDSFVDHAQYLTTQSEVIAPLLCAKLAIDMGFSMDQEEVNSELRQTLKAYDDDKDAALYLFIYVKGYAFGLAHGIEDKPGAYFHLGCNQNHPEVEMPPEQTQI
;
A
#
# COMPACT_ATOMS: atom_id res chain seq x y z
N MET A 1 -37.26 26.76 21.27
CA MET A 1 -37.18 25.30 21.04
C MET A 1 -37.12 24.62 22.40
N ASN A 2 -38.11 23.80 22.75
CA ASN A 2 -38.23 23.21 24.09
C ASN A 2 -37.24 22.06 24.27
N LYS A 3 -36.72 21.86 25.50
CA LYS A 3 -35.73 20.82 25.84
C LYS A 3 -36.13 19.42 25.36
N THR A 4 -37.43 19.12 25.34
CA THR A 4 -38.00 17.86 24.86
C THR A 4 -37.84 17.66 23.35
N GLN A 5 -37.96 18.72 22.55
CA GLN A 5 -37.76 18.66 21.09
C GLN A 5 -36.29 18.51 20.72
N LEU A 6 -35.39 19.15 21.48
CA LEU A 6 -33.95 18.96 21.34
C LEU A 6 -33.55 17.50 21.62
N SER A 7 -34.10 16.91 22.69
CA SER A 7 -33.84 15.52 23.07
C SER A 7 -34.29 14.53 21.98
N LEU A 8 -35.51 14.70 21.45
CA LEU A 8 -36.02 13.87 20.36
C LEU A 8 -35.18 13.98 19.08
N LEU A 9 -34.69 15.18 18.75
CA LEU A 9 -33.84 15.41 17.60
C LEU A 9 -32.47 14.74 17.75
N VAL A 10 -31.86 14.80 18.94
CA VAL A 10 -30.59 14.13 19.23
C VAL A 10 -30.73 12.61 19.14
N ILE A 11 -31.80 12.05 19.71
CA ILE A 11 -32.06 10.60 19.63
C ILE A 11 -32.27 10.16 18.17
N GLY A 12 -33.03 10.94 17.39
CA GLY A 12 -33.24 10.68 15.97
C GLY A 12 -31.94 10.68 15.15
N LEU A 13 -31.06 11.65 15.40
CA LEU A 13 -29.74 11.71 14.77
C LEU A 13 -28.84 10.53 15.14
N LEU A 14 -28.87 10.09 16.40
CA LEU A 14 -28.10 8.93 16.85
C LEU A 14 -28.60 7.63 16.21
N LEU A 15 -29.92 7.44 16.11
CA LEU A 15 -30.49 6.27 15.44
C LEU A 15 -30.21 6.26 13.94
N LEU A 16 -30.27 7.43 13.28
CA LEU A 16 -29.90 7.55 11.87
C LEU A 16 -28.41 7.26 11.65
N GLY A 17 -27.53 7.78 12.52
CA GLY A 17 -26.10 7.49 12.49
C GLY A 17 -25.80 6.00 12.71
N PHE A 18 -26.53 5.35 13.61
CA PHE A 18 -26.42 3.91 13.85
C PHE A 18 -26.88 3.09 12.63
N TYR A 19 -28.01 3.47 12.02
CA TYR A 19 -28.53 2.80 10.82
C TYR A 19 -27.58 2.95 9.63
N LEU A 20 -27.08 4.17 9.38
CA LEU A 20 -26.08 4.44 8.34
C LEU A 20 -24.78 3.67 8.60
N ARG A 21 -24.36 3.55 9.86
CA ARG A 21 -23.20 2.70 10.22
C ARG A 21 -23.46 1.24 9.88
N GLN A 22 -24.66 0.73 10.13
CA GLN A 22 -24.98 -0.66 9.80
C GLN A 22 -25.05 -0.89 8.28
N THR A 23 -25.61 0.02 7.49
CA THR A 23 -25.74 -0.18 6.04
C THR A 23 -24.46 0.08 5.26
N PHE A 24 -23.60 1.00 5.72
CA PHE A 24 -22.39 1.41 4.98
C PHE A 24 -21.08 0.90 5.60
N PHE A 25 -21.07 0.56 6.89
CA PHE A 25 -19.86 0.19 7.63
C PHE A 25 -19.95 -1.15 8.36
N THR A 26 -20.99 -1.96 8.13
CA THR A 26 -20.80 -3.39 8.37
C THR A 26 -19.98 -3.90 7.19
N PRO A 27 -18.73 -4.34 7.37
CA PRO A 27 -18.17 -5.22 6.37
C PRO A 27 -19.14 -6.38 6.29
N ALA A 28 -19.70 -6.62 5.11
CA ALA A 28 -20.16 -7.95 4.78
C ALA A 28 -18.91 -8.83 4.92
N TYR A 29 -18.69 -9.35 6.13
CA TYR A 29 -17.68 -10.35 6.42
C TYR A 29 -18.25 -11.64 5.86
N ASP A 30 -18.38 -11.67 4.53
CA ASP A 30 -18.38 -12.90 3.79
C ASP A 30 -17.02 -13.49 4.14
N SER A 31 -17.00 -14.52 4.98
CA SER A 31 -15.77 -15.24 5.29
C SER A 31 -15.37 -15.98 4.02
N ARG A 32 -14.93 -15.24 2.99
CA ARG A 32 -14.16 -15.78 1.89
C ARG A 32 -12.89 -16.28 2.55
N GLU A 33 -12.90 -17.57 2.84
CA GLU A 33 -11.80 -18.24 3.50
C GLU A 33 -10.58 -18.08 2.60
N LEU A 34 -9.69 -17.17 2.99
CA LEU A 34 -8.46 -16.89 2.30
C LEU A 34 -7.73 -18.22 2.13
N ASN A 35 -7.36 -18.57 0.90
CA ASN A 35 -6.53 -19.74 0.70
C ASN A 35 -5.12 -19.42 1.19
N ILE A 36 -4.84 -19.75 2.46
CA ILE A 36 -3.59 -19.37 3.14
C ILE A 36 -2.38 -19.96 2.42
N ASP A 37 -2.46 -21.21 1.96
CA ASP A 37 -1.35 -21.87 1.27
C ASP A 37 -1.03 -21.16 -0.05
N SER A 38 -2.06 -20.90 -0.86
CA SER A 38 -1.94 -20.11 -2.10
C SER A 38 -1.38 -18.70 -1.84
N PHE A 39 -1.86 -18.04 -0.77
CA PHE A 39 -1.35 -16.74 -0.36
C PHE A 39 0.14 -16.79 -0.02
N VAL A 40 0.57 -17.77 0.79
CA VAL A 40 1.97 -17.92 1.20
C VAL A 40 2.86 -18.20 0.00
N ASP A 41 2.45 -19.11 -0.89
CA ASP A 41 3.21 -19.45 -2.09
C ASP A 41 3.38 -18.23 -3.01
N HIS A 42 2.28 -17.51 -3.29
CA HIS A 42 2.32 -16.29 -4.10
C HIS A 42 3.14 -15.19 -3.43
N ALA A 43 3.01 -14.99 -2.12
CA ALA A 43 3.76 -13.99 -1.37
C ALA A 43 5.28 -14.28 -1.41
N GLN A 44 5.68 -15.54 -1.20
CA GLN A 44 7.08 -15.94 -1.31
C GLN A 44 7.59 -15.76 -2.73
N TYR A 45 6.83 -16.19 -3.73
CA TYR A 45 7.20 -16.01 -5.13
C TYR A 45 7.40 -14.53 -5.48
N LEU A 46 6.40 -13.69 -5.21
CA LEU A 46 6.40 -12.27 -5.55
C LEU A 46 7.50 -11.48 -4.84
N THR A 47 7.86 -11.84 -3.60
CA THR A 47 8.95 -11.19 -2.87
C THR A 47 10.34 -11.56 -3.40
N THR A 48 10.46 -12.60 -4.22
CA THR A 48 11.69 -12.93 -4.94
C THR A 48 11.78 -12.34 -6.34
N GLN A 49 10.68 -11.79 -6.87
CA GLN A 49 10.64 -11.19 -8.20
C GLN A 49 11.13 -9.74 -8.16
N SER A 50 12.26 -9.50 -8.81
CA SER A 50 12.89 -8.17 -8.84
C SER A 50 12.00 -7.11 -9.48
N GLU A 51 11.25 -7.46 -10.51
CA GLU A 51 10.32 -6.62 -11.24
C GLU A 51 9.12 -6.17 -10.39
N VAL A 52 8.84 -6.88 -9.29
CA VAL A 52 7.77 -6.52 -8.33
C VAL A 52 8.34 -5.69 -7.18
N ILE A 53 9.50 -6.10 -6.65
CA ILE A 53 10.07 -5.48 -5.44
C ILE A 53 10.88 -4.22 -5.76
N ALA A 54 11.65 -4.19 -6.84
CA ALA A 54 12.53 -3.07 -7.15
C ALA A 54 11.77 -1.74 -7.35
N PRO A 55 10.64 -1.67 -8.08
CA PRO A 55 9.88 -0.42 -8.21
C PRO A 55 9.38 0.12 -6.87
N LEU A 56 8.89 -0.78 -6.00
CA LEU A 56 8.40 -0.41 -4.66
C LEU A 56 9.54 0.04 -3.74
N LEU A 57 10.68 -0.64 -3.81
CA LEU A 57 11.90 -0.30 -3.08
C LEU A 57 12.43 1.08 -3.53
N CYS A 58 12.52 1.30 -4.84
CA CYS A 58 12.90 2.58 -5.43
C CYS A 58 11.96 3.72 -5.02
N ALA A 59 10.65 3.49 -5.09
CA ALA A 59 9.66 4.48 -4.65
C ALA A 59 9.83 4.83 -3.17
N LYS A 60 10.06 3.83 -2.31
CA LYS A 60 10.27 4.09 -0.88
C LYS A 60 11.60 4.80 -0.59
N LEU A 61 12.67 4.44 -1.29
CA LEU A 61 13.97 5.11 -1.17
C LEU A 61 13.86 6.58 -1.62
N ALA A 62 13.17 6.87 -2.72
CA ALA A 62 12.90 8.24 -3.17
C ALA A 62 12.14 9.06 -2.13
N ILE A 63 11.07 8.50 -1.56
CA ILE A 63 10.29 9.15 -0.48
C ILE A 63 11.17 9.44 0.74
N ASP A 64 12.01 8.47 1.14
CA ASP A 64 12.88 8.62 2.30
C ASP A 64 13.98 9.67 2.10
N MET A 65 14.39 9.90 0.85
CA MET A 65 15.31 10.99 0.47
C MET A 65 14.59 12.34 0.31
N GLY A 66 13.27 12.39 0.47
CA GLY A 66 12.48 13.62 0.42
C GLY A 66 11.89 13.97 -0.95
N PHE A 67 11.96 13.05 -1.93
CA PHE A 67 11.35 13.25 -3.24
C PHE A 67 9.84 12.93 -3.22
N SER A 68 9.08 13.69 -4.00
CA SER A 68 7.67 13.39 -4.25
C SER A 68 7.55 12.25 -5.25
N MET A 69 6.76 11.23 -4.91
CA MET A 69 6.47 10.11 -5.78
C MET A 69 4.96 9.99 -5.98
N ASP A 70 4.51 9.72 -7.21
CA ASP A 70 3.12 9.40 -7.47
C ASP A 70 2.77 8.04 -6.84
N GLN A 71 2.14 8.08 -5.68
CA GLN A 71 1.72 6.87 -4.97
C GLN A 71 0.59 6.14 -5.70
N GLU A 72 -0.24 6.84 -6.47
CA GLU A 72 -1.33 6.22 -7.22
C GLU A 72 -0.77 5.38 -8.35
N GLU A 73 0.22 5.90 -9.08
CA GLU A 73 0.93 5.17 -10.13
C GLU A 73 1.59 3.91 -9.57
N VAL A 74 2.43 4.04 -8.54
CA VAL A 74 3.13 2.91 -7.90
C VAL A 74 2.14 1.85 -7.39
N ASN A 75 1.01 2.29 -6.81
CA ASN A 75 -0.02 1.35 -6.35
C ASN A 75 -0.78 0.70 -7.51
N SER A 76 -1.02 1.44 -8.59
CA SER A 76 -1.73 0.95 -9.78
C SER A 76 -0.90 -0.13 -10.48
N GLU A 77 0.40 0.10 -10.66
CA GLU A 77 1.32 -0.88 -11.24
C GLU A 77 1.36 -2.17 -10.41
N LEU A 78 1.50 -2.05 -9.08
CA LEU A 78 1.46 -3.23 -8.21
C LEU A 78 0.13 -3.96 -8.32
N ARG A 79 -1.00 -3.25 -8.32
CA ARG A 79 -2.33 -3.88 -8.51
C ARG A 79 -2.45 -4.59 -9.85
N GLN A 80 -1.90 -4.01 -10.92
CA GLN A 80 -1.90 -4.61 -12.25
C GLN A 80 -1.10 -5.92 -12.27
N THR A 81 0.08 -5.93 -11.65
CA THR A 81 0.90 -7.14 -11.50
C THR A 81 0.19 -8.21 -10.69
N LEU A 82 -0.48 -7.82 -9.61
CA LEU A 82 -1.16 -8.75 -8.71
C LEU A 82 -2.48 -9.30 -9.26
N LYS A 83 -3.02 -8.69 -10.33
CA LYS A 83 -4.25 -9.16 -10.97
C LYS A 83 -4.16 -10.60 -11.48
N ALA A 84 -2.97 -11.06 -11.84
CA ALA A 84 -2.75 -12.45 -12.25
C ALA A 84 -2.94 -13.47 -11.10
N TYR A 85 -2.96 -12.99 -9.85
CA TYR A 85 -3.09 -13.79 -8.63
C TYR A 85 -4.42 -13.55 -7.91
N ASP A 86 -5.34 -12.84 -8.56
CA ASP A 86 -6.69 -12.63 -8.05
C ASP A 86 -7.52 -13.91 -8.26
N ASP A 87 -7.86 -14.58 -7.15
CA ASP A 87 -8.60 -15.83 -7.12
C ASP A 87 -10.07 -15.64 -6.68
N ASP A 88 -10.60 -14.40 -6.83
CA ASP A 88 -11.91 -13.94 -6.37
C ASP A 88 -12.12 -14.02 -4.84
N LYS A 89 -11.07 -14.28 -4.05
CA LYS A 89 -11.12 -14.37 -2.58
C LYS A 89 -10.32 -13.27 -1.86
N ASP A 90 -10.26 -12.09 -2.46
CA ASP A 90 -9.50 -10.94 -1.95
C ASP A 90 -7.98 -11.21 -1.80
N ALA A 91 -7.45 -12.31 -2.35
CA ALA A 91 -6.03 -12.66 -2.27
C ALA A 91 -5.14 -11.55 -2.83
N ALA A 92 -5.55 -10.90 -3.93
CA ALA A 92 -4.82 -9.78 -4.52
C ALA A 92 -4.69 -8.58 -3.56
N LEU A 93 -5.69 -8.31 -2.70
CA LEU A 93 -5.60 -7.23 -1.72
C LEU A 93 -4.61 -7.56 -0.60
N TYR A 94 -4.64 -8.79 -0.08
CA TYR A 94 -3.70 -9.20 0.96
C TYR A 94 -2.27 -9.30 0.42
N LEU A 95 -2.09 -9.81 -0.80
CA LEU A 95 -0.81 -9.82 -1.49
C LEU A 95 -0.30 -8.40 -1.72
N PHE A 96 -1.17 -7.46 -2.10
CA PHE A 96 -0.81 -6.06 -2.26
C PHE A 96 -0.24 -5.47 -0.97
N ILE A 97 -0.94 -5.67 0.16
CA ILE A 97 -0.49 -5.17 1.47
C ILE A 97 0.84 -5.82 1.86
N TYR A 98 0.96 -7.14 1.71
CA TYR A 98 2.15 -7.89 2.10
C TYR A 98 3.38 -7.49 1.28
N VAL A 99 3.28 -7.53 -0.05
CA VAL A 99 4.39 -7.25 -0.97
C VAL A 99 4.87 -5.79 -0.81
N LYS A 100 3.94 -4.84 -0.72
CA LYS A 100 4.28 -3.44 -0.47
C LYS A 100 4.96 -3.25 0.88
N GLY A 101 4.41 -3.86 1.94
CA GLY A 101 4.98 -3.82 3.28
C GLY A 101 6.40 -4.41 3.34
N TYR A 102 6.61 -5.55 2.66
CA TYR A 102 7.91 -6.20 2.57
C TYR A 102 8.95 -5.31 1.89
N ALA A 103 8.66 -4.80 0.70
CA ALA A 103 9.58 -3.92 -0.03
C ALA A 103 9.90 -2.63 0.75
N PHE A 104 8.90 -2.04 1.40
CA PHE A 104 9.10 -0.82 2.19
C PHE A 104 9.89 -1.10 3.48
N GLY A 105 9.70 -2.28 4.07
CA GLY A 105 10.50 -2.75 5.20
C GLY A 105 11.97 -2.93 4.83
N LEU A 106 12.25 -3.52 3.65
CA LEU A 106 13.61 -3.61 3.11
C LEU A 106 14.24 -2.22 2.94
N ALA A 107 13.52 -1.30 2.29
CA ALA A 107 13.98 0.08 2.10
C ALA A 107 14.34 0.78 3.41
N HIS A 108 13.50 0.57 4.45
CA HIS A 108 13.70 1.18 5.75
C HIS A 108 14.95 0.65 6.47
N GLY A 109 15.31 -0.62 6.25
CA GLY A 109 16.50 -1.25 6.82
C GLY A 109 17.81 -0.84 6.15
N ILE A 110 17.77 -0.10 5.05
CA ILE A 110 18.97 0.36 4.33
C ILE A 110 19.48 1.65 5.00
N GLU A 111 20.75 1.61 5.44
CA GLU A 111 21.43 2.77 6.02
C GLU A 111 21.79 3.82 4.95
N ASP A 112 22.49 3.40 3.89
CA ASP A 112 22.84 4.25 2.75
C ASP A 112 21.77 4.23 1.67
N LYS A 113 20.74 5.06 1.87
CA LYS A 113 19.60 5.16 0.95
C LYS A 113 19.98 5.75 -0.42
N PRO A 114 20.77 6.83 -0.51
CA PRO A 114 21.23 7.35 -1.80
C PRO A 114 22.06 6.33 -2.59
N GLY A 115 23.02 5.66 -1.95
CA GLY A 115 23.82 4.63 -2.61
C GLY A 115 22.97 3.47 -3.11
N ALA A 116 22.05 2.97 -2.29
CA ALA A 116 21.13 1.91 -2.71
C ALA A 116 20.22 2.35 -3.87
N TYR A 117 19.70 3.57 -3.85
CA TYR A 117 18.86 4.11 -4.91
C TYR A 117 19.60 4.12 -6.27
N PHE A 118 20.87 4.51 -6.26
CA PHE A 118 21.72 4.52 -7.46
C PHE A 118 22.08 3.10 -7.91
N HIS A 119 22.54 2.24 -7.00
CA HIS A 119 22.94 0.86 -7.34
C HIS A 119 21.79 0.01 -7.87
N LEU A 120 20.56 0.30 -7.45
CA LEU A 120 19.34 -0.34 -7.95
C LEU A 120 18.88 0.21 -9.30
N GLY A 121 19.54 1.26 -9.83
CA GLY A 121 19.16 1.88 -11.10
C GLY A 121 17.81 2.59 -11.05
N CYS A 122 17.37 3.05 -9.88
CA CYS A 122 16.05 3.66 -9.68
C CYS A 122 15.86 4.94 -10.50
N ASN A 123 16.96 5.62 -10.84
CA ASN A 123 16.99 6.82 -11.68
C ASN A 123 16.52 6.58 -13.12
N GLN A 124 16.51 5.34 -13.61
CA GLN A 124 16.03 5.02 -14.96
C GLN A 124 14.50 5.17 -15.08
N ASN A 125 13.79 4.93 -13.97
CA ASN A 125 12.34 5.01 -13.92
C ASN A 125 11.83 6.31 -13.27
N HIS A 126 12.69 7.02 -12.52
CA HIS A 126 12.36 8.30 -11.87
C HIS A 126 13.50 9.32 -12.09
N PRO A 127 13.62 9.89 -13.30
CA PRO A 127 14.72 10.81 -13.65
C PRO A 127 14.67 12.15 -12.90
N GLU A 128 13.55 12.45 -12.26
CA GLU A 128 13.32 13.63 -11.42
C GLU A 128 14.09 13.62 -10.09
N VAL A 129 14.70 12.48 -9.75
CA VAL A 129 15.60 12.34 -8.60
C VAL A 129 17.03 12.67 -9.02
N GLU A 130 17.35 13.96 -9.12
CA GLU A 130 18.74 14.43 -9.30
C GLU A 130 19.45 14.48 -7.94
N MET A 131 20.35 13.52 -7.69
CA MET A 131 21.15 13.52 -6.47
C MET A 131 22.22 14.63 -6.52
N PRO A 132 22.50 15.32 -5.39
CA PRO A 132 23.61 16.25 -5.30
C PRO A 132 24.95 15.54 -5.59
N PRO A 133 25.92 16.20 -6.25
CA PRO A 133 27.18 15.59 -6.66
C PRO A 133 28.05 15.05 -5.51
N GLU A 134 27.77 15.45 -4.26
CA GLU A 134 28.47 14.96 -3.07
C GLU A 134 28.10 13.51 -2.68
N GLN A 135 26.96 12.99 -3.16
CA GLN A 135 26.48 11.64 -2.84
C GLN A 135 26.73 10.60 -3.94
N THR A 136 27.38 11.01 -5.04
CA THR A 136 27.70 10.13 -6.18
C THR A 136 29.11 9.52 -6.09
N GLN A 137 29.88 9.84 -5.04
CA GLN A 137 31.26 9.39 -4.86
C GLN A 137 31.41 8.52 -3.60
N ILE A 138 30.89 7.30 -3.63
CA ILE A 138 31.35 6.19 -2.77
C ILE A 138 31.38 4.92 -3.61
#